data_AF-A0A957DSR4-F1
#
_entry.id   AF-A0A957DSR4-F1
#
_cell.length_a   1.000
_cell.length_b   1.000
_cell.length_c   1.000
_cell.angle_alpha   90.00
_cell.angle_beta   90.00
_cell.angle_gamma   90.00
#
_symmetry.space_group_name_H-M   'P 1'
#
loop_
_entity.id
_entity.type
_entity.pdbx_description
1 polymer ?
#
loop_
_entity_poly.entity_id
_entity_poly.type
_entity_poly.pdbx_seq_one_letter_code
_entity_poly.pdbx_strand_id
1 'polypeptide(L)'
;IGEVMAKDETMSVLLQEPAVVTGVEGLEEWAVRLRIMVKTLPNAQWEVQRYLRREIRLVFAEKGLSLAFPRQDVMIIGDSPKS
;
A
#
# COMPACT_ATOMS: atom_id res chain seq x y z
N ILE A 1 8.27 -8.89 -0.25
CA ILE A 1 8.08 -8.00 0.92
C ILE A 1 8.03 -8.82 2.21
N GLY A 2 7.17 -9.85 2.32
CA GLY A 2 7.15 -10.73 3.50
C GLY A 2 8.51 -11.35 3.86
N GLU A 3 9.29 -11.78 2.86
CA GLU A 3 10.66 -12.30 3.08
C GLU A 3 11.68 -11.22 3.51
N VAL A 4 11.51 -9.97 3.08
CA VAL A 4 12.40 -8.86 3.46
C VAL A 4 12.13 -8.47 4.92
N MET A 5 10.87 -8.51 5.33
CA MET A 5 10.47 -8.23 6.70
C MET A 5 10.89 -9.33 7.68
N ALA A 6 10.94 -10.59 7.24
CA ALA A 6 11.47 -11.70 8.04
C ALA A 6 13.01 -11.66 8.20
N LYS A 7 13.73 -10.92 7.34
CA LYS A 7 15.19 -10.74 7.41
C LYS A 7 15.65 -9.55 8.24
N ASP A 8 14.74 -8.64 8.58
CA ASP A 8 15.05 -7.54 9.50
C ASP A 8 15.03 -8.09 10.94
N GLU A 9 16.20 -8.09 11.59
CA GLU A 9 16.39 -8.60 12.96
C GLU A 9 15.47 -7.93 13.99
N THR A 10 15.04 -6.69 13.76
CA THR A 10 14.15 -5.97 14.69
C THR A 10 12.69 -6.36 14.50
N MET A 11 12.29 -6.57 13.24
CA MET A 11 10.90 -6.89 12.89
C MET A 11 10.58 -8.38 12.94
N SER A 12 11.56 -9.25 12.68
CA SER A 12 11.39 -10.70 12.73
C SER A 12 10.97 -11.19 14.12
N VAL A 13 11.45 -10.54 15.19
CA VAL A 13 11.07 -10.85 16.58
C VAL A 13 9.64 -10.46 16.92
N LEU A 14 9.08 -9.48 16.20
CA LEU A 14 7.71 -8.98 16.42
C LEU A 14 6.66 -9.79 15.64
N LEU A 15 7.10 -10.68 14.75
CA LEU A 15 6.27 -11.52 13.91
C LEU A 15 6.13 -12.92 14.51
N GLN A 16 4.88 -13.38 14.68
CA GLN A 16 4.64 -14.79 15.05
C GLN A 16 4.68 -15.72 13.83
N GLU A 17 4.30 -15.20 12.65
CA GLU A 17 4.32 -15.91 11.38
C GLU A 17 4.74 -14.92 10.27
N PRO A 18 5.31 -15.39 9.15
CA PRO A 18 5.65 -14.52 8.03
C PRO A 18 4.40 -13.80 7.50
N ALA A 19 4.56 -12.54 7.07
CA ALA A 19 3.49 -11.76 6.48
C ALA A 19 2.95 -12.44 5.21
N VAL A 20 1.67 -12.82 5.22
CA VAL A 20 0.99 -13.44 4.08
C VAL A 20 0.19 -12.37 3.35
N VAL A 21 0.54 -12.14 2.08
CA VAL A 21 -0.29 -11.35 1.18
C VAL A 21 -1.45 -12.24 0.74
N THR A 22 -2.64 -11.97 1.25
CA THR A 22 -3.81 -12.81 0.96
C THR A 22 -4.36 -12.65 -0.46
N GLY A 23 -3.92 -11.62 -1.18
CA GLY A 23 -4.20 -11.43 -2.60
C GLY A 23 -4.68 -10.01 -2.97
N VAL A 24 -5.08 -9.86 -4.23
CA VAL A 24 -5.75 -8.67 -4.77
C VAL A 24 -7.22 -8.72 -4.33
N GLU A 25 -7.66 -7.74 -3.54
CA GLU A 25 -9.05 -7.65 -3.06
C GLU A 25 -10.00 -7.06 -4.11
N GLY A 26 -9.48 -6.31 -5.07
CA GLY A 26 -10.30 -5.77 -6.15
C GLY A 26 -9.47 -4.94 -7.14
N LEU A 27 -9.82 -5.06 -8.41
CA LEU A 27 -9.50 -4.04 -9.41
C LEU A 27 -10.66 -3.04 -9.40
N GLU A 28 -10.37 -1.82 -8.99
CA GLU A 28 -11.28 -0.70 -9.15
C GLU A 28 -10.90 0.11 -10.38
N GLU A 29 -11.78 1.04 -10.78
CA GLU A 29 -11.71 1.77 -12.04
C GLU A 29 -10.37 2.52 -12.25
N TRP A 30 -9.68 2.86 -11.16
CA TRP A 30 -8.41 3.58 -11.17
C TRP A 30 -7.36 3.02 -10.18
N ALA A 31 -7.65 1.90 -9.51
CA ALA A 31 -6.80 1.37 -8.43
C ALA A 31 -6.85 -0.14 -8.30
N VAL A 32 -5.73 -0.74 -7.86
CA VAL A 32 -5.71 -2.13 -7.40
C VAL A 32 -5.59 -2.14 -5.88
N ARG A 33 -6.54 -2.80 -5.21
CA ARG A 33 -6.55 -2.93 -3.76
C ARG A 33 -5.86 -4.24 -3.36
N LEU A 34 -4.83 -4.15 -2.54
CA LEU A 34 -4.08 -5.30 -2.02
C LEU A 34 -4.38 -5.47 -0.53
N ARG A 35 -4.66 -6.69 -0.08
CA ARG A 35 -4.76 -7.01 1.35
C ARG A 35 -3.59 -7.88 1.80
N ILE A 36 -3.03 -7.50 2.94
CA ILE A 36 -1.92 -8.19 3.58
C ILE A 36 -2.36 -8.51 5.01
N MET A 37 -2.20 -9.75 5.44
CA MET A 37 -2.46 -10.18 6.80
C MET A 37 -1.16 -10.65 7.45
N VAL A 38 -0.93 -10.17 8.67
CA VAL A 38 0.30 -10.42 9.41
C VAL A 38 -0.05 -10.74 10.85
N LYS A 39 0.42 -11.88 11.37
CA LYS A 39 0.33 -12.20 12.79
C LYS A 39 1.53 -11.61 13.51
N THR A 40 1.26 -10.80 14.52
CA THR A 40 2.27 -10.07 15.29
C THR A 40 2.10 -10.35 16.77
N LEU A 41 3.13 -10.08 17.56
CA LEU A 41 3.02 -10.09 19.02
C LEU A 41 1.98 -9.06 19.49
N PRO A 42 1.31 -9.30 20.64
CA PRO A 42 0.45 -8.30 21.27
C PRO A 42 1.19 -6.96 21.42
N ASN A 43 0.50 -5.85 21.14
CA ASN A 43 1.02 -4.47 21.13
C ASN A 43 2.05 -4.11 20.03
N ALA A 44 2.54 -5.07 19.24
CA ALA A 44 3.48 -4.79 18.13
C ALA A 44 2.78 -4.36 16.82
N GLN A 45 1.44 -4.43 16.77
CA GLN A 45 0.64 -4.25 15.55
C GLN A 45 0.92 -2.91 14.85
N TRP A 46 0.96 -1.80 15.58
CA TRP A 46 1.18 -0.47 15.01
C TRP A 46 2.60 -0.26 14.50
N GLU A 47 3.59 -0.84 15.18
CA GLU A 47 4.98 -0.76 14.78
C GLU A 47 5.20 -1.51 13.46
N VAL A 48 4.73 -2.76 13.41
CA VAL A 48 4.75 -3.62 12.21
C VAL A 48 3.97 -2.96 11.06
N GLN A 49 2.81 -2.36 11.32
CA GLN A 49 2.02 -1.69 10.29
C GLN A 49 2.76 -0.49 9.68
N ARG A 50 3.43 0.33 10.51
CA ARG A 50 4.20 1.50 10.03
C ARG A 50 5.41 1.07 9.20
N TYR A 51 6.14 0.06 9.68
CA TYR A 51 7.27 -0.51 8.96
C TYR A 51 6.83 -1.03 7.59
N LEU A 52 5.80 -1.87 7.55
CA LEU A 52 5.29 -2.45 6.30
C LEU A 52 4.85 -1.36 5.30
N ARG A 53 4.15 -0.31 5.76
CA ARG A 53 3.74 0.81 4.91
C ARG A 53 4.93 1.58 4.34
N ARG A 54 6.00 1.76 5.11
CA ARG A 54 7.23 2.41 4.65
C ARG A 54 7.91 1.59 3.57
N GLU A 55 8.11 0.29 3.80
CA GLU A 55 8.76 -0.59 2.84
C GLU A 55 7.98 -0.72 1.54
N ILE A 56 6.65 -0.85 1.62
CA ILE A 56 5.79 -0.84 0.43
C ILE A 56 6.00 0.44 -0.37
N ARG A 57 6.06 1.61 0.30
CA ARG A 57 6.26 2.89 -0.39
C ARG A 57 7.64 2.99 -1.06
N LEU A 58 8.69 2.53 -0.39
CA LEU A 58 10.05 2.53 -0.95
C LEU A 58 10.15 1.61 -2.17
N VAL A 59 9.67 0.37 -2.05
CA VAL A 59 9.67 -0.59 -3.17
C VAL A 59 8.81 -0.08 -4.34
N PHE A 60 7.68 0.58 -4.06
CA PHE A 60 6.84 1.17 -5.11
C PHE A 60 7.59 2.30 -5.84
N ALA A 61 8.28 3.17 -5.10
CA ALA A 61 9.10 4.23 -5.69
C ALA A 61 10.25 3.66 -6.54
N GLU A 62 10.97 2.64 -6.05
CA GLU A 62 12.06 1.97 -6.78
C GLU A 62 11.57 1.29 -8.07
N LYS A 63 10.37 0.70 -8.04
CA LYS A 63 9.78 0.03 -9.21
C LYS A 63 9.02 0.96 -10.15
N GLY A 64 8.96 2.27 -9.85
CA GLY A 64 8.22 3.24 -10.64
C GLY A 64 6.69 3.04 -10.58
N LEU A 65 6.18 2.38 -9.54
CA LEU A 65 4.75 2.18 -9.34
C LEU A 65 4.14 3.42 -8.67
N SER A 66 3.20 4.07 -9.35
CA SER A 66 2.45 5.19 -8.77
C SER A 66 1.42 4.69 -7.76
N LEU A 67 1.34 5.35 -6.60
CA LEU A 67 0.21 5.16 -5.69
C LEU A 67 -1.06 5.70 -6.36
N ALA A 68 -2.14 4.96 -6.21
CA ALA A 68 -3.43 5.36 -6.76
C ALA A 68 -3.95 6.58 -5.97
N PHE A 69 -4.26 7.66 -6.67
CA PHE A 69 -4.95 8.82 -6.12
C PHE A 69 -6.31 8.95 -6.80
N PRO A 70 -7.39 9.30 -6.07
CA PRO A 70 -8.67 9.59 -6.70
C PRO A 70 -8.46 10.71 -7.73
N ARG A 71 -8.67 10.40 -9.01
CA ARG A 71 -8.53 11.36 -10.10
C ARG A 71 -9.93 11.72 -10.59
N GLN A 72 -10.20 13.01 -10.67
CA GLN A 72 -11.39 13.54 -11.31
C GLN A 72 -10.94 14.40 -12.50
N ASP A 73 -11.26 13.95 -13.71
CA ASP A 73 -11.04 14.76 -14.91
C ASP A 73 -12.28 15.63 -15.13
N VAL A 74 -12.12 16.96 -15.06
CA VAL A 74 -13.21 17.93 -15.25
C VAL A 74 -13.05 18.58 -16.62
N MET A 75 -14.04 18.41 -17.50
CA MET A 75 -14.14 19.13 -18.76
C MET A 75 -15.04 20.35 -18.59
N ILE A 76 -14.48 21.55 -18.71
CA ILE A 76 -15.26 22.79 -18.72
C ILE A 76 -15.65 23.10 -20.17
N ILE A 77 -16.93 22.94 -20.49
CA ILE A 77 -17.49 23.39 -21.77
C ILE A 77 -18.05 24.79 -21.53
N GLY A 78 -17.29 25.81 -21.92
CA GLY A 78 -17.76 27.20 -21.89
C GLY A 78 -18.62 27.50 -23.12
N ASP A 79 -19.83 28.02 -22.92
CA ASP A 79 -20.42 28.90 -23.93
C ASP A 79 -19.68 30.24 -23.82
N SER A 80 -19.04 30.67 -24.90
CA SER A 80 -18.37 31.97 -24.92
C SER A 80 -19.42 33.04 -24.64
N PRO A 81 -19.17 34.04 -23.76
CA PRO A 81 -20.12 35.13 -23.60
C PRO A 81 -20.28 35.81 -24.95
N LYS A 82 -21.50 35.76 -25.51
CA LYS A 82 -21.82 36.48 -26.75
C LYS A 82 -21.56 37.97 -26.50
N SER A 83 -20.68 38.52 -27.33
CA SER A 83 -20.36 39.94 -27.47
C SER A 83 -21.60 40.79 -27.74
#